data_AF-A0A8T1C7V7-F1
#
_entry.id   AF-A0A8T1C7V7-F1
#
_cell.length_a   1.000
_cell.length_b   1.000
_cell.length_c   1.000
_cell.angle_alpha   90.00
_cell.angle_beta   90.00
_cell.angle_gamma   90.00
#
_symmetry.space_group_name_H-M   'P 1'
#
loop_
_entity.id
_entity.type
_entity.pdbx_description
1 polymer ?
#
loop_
_entity_poly.entity_id
_entity_poly.type
_entity_poly.pdbx_seq_one_letter_code
_entity_poly.pdbx_strand_id
1 'polypeptide(L)'
;MLSQSGHPILCPVFGVLILLQARGSLPADIPAAIYVDRHGIPACVSTVNVSEIIKRAAISTGQDPRHFSSHSLCAGGATHMYRSGTDALTI
;
A
#
# COMPACT_ATOMS: atom_id res chain seq x y z
N MET A 1 5.74 20.02 0.99
CA MET A 1 6.43 18.75 0.66
C MET A 1 5.47 17.56 0.73
N LEU A 2 4.51 17.47 -0.21
CA LEU A 2 3.69 16.26 -0.46
C LEU A 2 3.61 15.93 -1.96
N SER A 3 4.33 16.66 -2.80
CA SER A 3 4.19 16.66 -4.27
C SER A 3 5.52 16.42 -4.98
N GLN A 4 6.55 15.95 -4.27
CA GLN A 4 7.89 15.75 -4.87
C GLN A 4 7.86 14.71 -6.01
N SER A 5 6.90 13.78 -5.98
CA SER A 5 6.65 12.81 -7.06
C SER A 5 5.81 13.37 -8.23
N GLY A 6 5.32 14.61 -8.14
CA GLY A 6 4.38 15.19 -9.12
C GLY A 6 2.96 14.59 -9.08
N HIS A 7 2.74 13.52 -8.31
CA HIS A 7 1.42 12.90 -8.15
C HIS A 7 0.74 13.35 -6.85
N PRO A 8 -0.50 13.88 -6.93
CA PRO A 8 -1.17 14.46 -5.76
C PRO A 8 -1.60 13.43 -4.71
N ILE A 9 -1.75 12.16 -5.09
CA ILE A 9 -2.28 11.09 -4.24
C ILE A 9 -1.22 10.00 -3.98
N LEU A 10 -0.29 9.80 -4.91
CA LEU A 10 0.80 8.81 -4.81
C LEU A 10 2.02 9.42 -4.10
N CYS A 11 1.80 9.92 -2.89
CA CYS A 11 2.83 10.43 -2.01
C CYS A 11 2.92 9.50 -0.78
N PRO A 12 4.07 8.84 -0.51
CA PRO A 12 4.22 7.98 0.66
C PRO A 12 3.93 8.71 1.98
N VAL A 13 4.35 9.98 2.10
CA VAL A 13 4.06 10.81 3.27
C VAL A 13 2.56 11.04 3.43
N PHE A 14 1.85 11.29 2.33
CA PHE A 14 0.39 11.41 2.36
C PHE A 14 -0.27 10.08 2.81
N GLY A 15 0.19 8.95 2.29
CA GLY A 15 -0.28 7.62 2.72
C GLY A 15 -0.11 7.39 4.23
N VAL A 16 1.04 7.78 4.79
CA VAL A 16 1.29 7.70 6.24
C VAL A 16 0.34 8.60 7.03
N LEU A 17 0.05 9.81 6.54
CA LEU A 17 -0.91 10.72 7.18
C LEU A 17 -2.33 10.13 7.21
N ILE A 18 -2.78 9.51 6.12
CA ILE A 18 -4.09 8.83 6.05
C ILE A 18 -4.14 7.66 7.03
N LEU A 19 -3.06 6.89 7.14
CA LEU A 19 -2.97 5.77 8.08
C LEU A 19 -3.01 6.25 9.54
N LEU A 20 -2.30 7.34 9.87
CA LEU A 20 -2.35 7.99 11.19
C LEU A 20 -3.76 8.48 11.52
N GLN A 21 -4.46 9.06 10.55
CA GLN A 21 -5.86 9.49 10.73
C GLN A 21 -6.79 8.29 10.98
N ALA A 22 -6.67 7.22 10.20
CA ALA A 22 -7.47 6.00 10.36
C ALA A 22 -7.19 5.25 11.67
N ARG A 23 -5.98 5.42 12.23
CA ARG A 23 -5.60 4.89 13.54
C ARG A 23 -6.35 5.57 14.70
N GLY A 24 -6.78 6.82 14.54
CA GLY A 24 -7.52 7.54 15.57
C GLY A 24 -6.76 7.60 16.91
N SER A 25 -7.42 7.17 17.99
CA SER A 25 -6.90 7.23 19.37
C SER A 25 -6.16 5.97 19.83
N LEU A 26 -5.73 5.10 18.91
CA LEU A 26 -5.02 3.87 19.30
C LEU A 26 -3.67 4.20 19.98
N PRO A 27 -3.28 3.44 21.03
CA PRO A 27 -2.05 3.66 21.79
C PRO A 27 -0.80 3.69 20.90
N ALA A 28 0.23 4.47 21.22
CA ALA A 28 1.42 4.62 20.36
C ALA A 28 2.32 3.36 20.30
N ASP A 29 2.17 2.45 21.25
CA ASP A 29 2.96 1.22 21.41
C ASP A 29 2.50 0.07 20.50
N ILE A 30 1.34 0.16 19.86
CA ILE A 30 0.88 -0.86 18.91
C ILE A 30 1.40 -0.59 17.49
N PRO A 31 1.57 -1.62 16.62
CA PRO A 31 2.09 -1.43 15.27
C PRO A 31 1.34 -0.37 14.44
N ALA A 32 2.08 0.44 13.67
CA ALA A 32 1.50 1.54 12.87
C ALA A 32 0.41 1.06 11.89
N ALA A 33 0.55 -0.17 11.37
CA ALA A 33 -0.40 -0.79 10.44
C ALA A 33 -1.77 -1.16 11.04
N ILE A 34 -2.00 -0.87 12.32
CA ILE A 34 -3.30 -1.05 12.97
C ILE A 34 -4.13 0.23 12.85
N TYR A 35 -5.37 0.08 12.41
CA TYR A 35 -6.36 1.14 12.26
C TYR A 35 -7.69 0.77 12.93
N VAL A 36 -8.57 1.74 13.12
CA VAL A 36 -9.94 1.50 13.60
C VAL A 36 -10.84 1.25 12.39
N ASP A 37 -11.45 0.07 12.30
CA ASP A 37 -12.33 -0.28 11.19
C ASP A 37 -13.69 0.42 11.28
N ARG A 38 -14.55 0.16 10.28
CA ARG A 38 -15.91 0.73 10.20
C ARG A 38 -16.83 0.34 11.38
N HIS A 39 -16.47 -0.69 12.14
CA HIS A 39 -17.20 -1.18 13.30
C HIS A 39 -16.60 -0.67 14.61
N GLY A 40 -15.56 0.16 14.56
CA GLY A 40 -14.87 0.67 15.73
C GLY A 40 -13.86 -0.33 16.33
N ILE A 41 -13.53 -1.40 15.61
CA ILE A 41 -12.66 -2.47 16.10
C ILE A 41 -11.24 -2.30 15.52
N PRO A 42 -10.19 -2.48 16.33
CA PRO A 42 -8.82 -2.48 15.82
C PRO A 42 -8.61 -3.59 14.79
N ALA A 43 -8.18 -3.21 13.59
CA ALA A 43 -7.86 -4.11 12.50
C ALA A 43 -6.46 -3.81 11.94
N CYS A 44 -5.82 -4.82 11.36
CA CYS A 44 -4.49 -4.68 10.76
C CYS A 44 -4.58 -4.60 9.23
N VAL A 45 -3.75 -3.76 8.62
CA VAL A 45 -3.53 -3.80 7.17
C VAL A 45 -2.86 -5.13 6.81
N SER A 46 -3.58 -5.97 6.07
CA SER A 46 -3.10 -7.26 5.60
C SER A 46 -2.89 -7.25 4.09
N THR A 47 -2.01 -8.14 3.60
CA THR A 47 -1.80 -8.36 2.16
C THR A 47 -3.08 -8.76 1.44
N VAL A 48 -3.94 -9.55 2.10
CA VAL A 48 -5.24 -9.96 1.56
C VAL A 48 -6.13 -8.73 1.34
N ASN A 49 -6.23 -7.85 2.35
CA ASN A 49 -7.03 -6.63 2.26
C ASN A 49 -6.54 -5.71 1.13
N VAL A 50 -5.22 -5.50 1.04
CA VAL A 50 -4.60 -4.68 0.00
C VAL A 50 -4.85 -5.26 -1.39
N SER A 51 -4.63 -6.57 -1.57
CA SER A 51 -4.87 -7.27 -2.84
C SER A 51 -6.33 -7.13 -3.30
N GLU A 52 -7.27 -7.32 -2.38
CA GLU A 52 -8.69 -7.22 -2.67
C GLU A 52 -9.10 -5.78 -3.05
N ILE A 53 -8.62 -4.78 -2.31
CA ILE A 53 -8.92 -3.36 -2.60
C ILE A 53 -8.38 -2.97 -3.98
N ILE A 54 -7.14 -3.34 -4.30
CA ILE A 54 -6.53 -3.03 -5.61
C ILE A 54 -7.31 -3.72 -6.73
N LYS A 55 -7.69 -4.99 -6.57
CA LYS A 55 -8.48 -5.71 -7.57
C LYS A 55 -9.86 -5.12 -7.78
N ARG A 56 -10.53 -4.68 -6.70
CA ARG A 56 -11.81 -3.96 -6.81
C ARG A 56 -11.65 -2.64 -7.56
N ALA A 57 -10.56 -1.90 -7.31
CA ALA A 57 -10.25 -0.68 -8.05
C ALA A 57 -9.89 -0.94 -9.54
N ALA A 58 -9.25 -2.05 -9.85
CA ALA A 58 -9.01 -2.48 -11.22
C ALA A 58 -10.33 -2.70 -11.96
N ILE A 59 -11.27 -3.41 -11.34
CA ILE A 59 -12.61 -3.64 -11.90
C ILE A 59 -13.34 -2.31 -12.15
N SER A 60 -13.31 -1.37 -11.20
CA SER A 60 -14.01 -0.08 -11.35
C SER A 60 -13.39 0.83 -12.42
N THR A 61 -12.15 0.55 -12.83
CA THR A 61 -11.43 1.28 -13.88
C THR A 61 -11.39 0.52 -15.21
N GLY A 62 -12.14 -0.59 -15.33
CA GLY A 62 -12.20 -1.41 -16.55
C GLY A 62 -10.93 -2.22 -16.83
N GLN A 63 -10.04 -2.37 -15.84
CA GLN A 63 -8.83 -3.17 -15.92
C GLN A 63 -9.09 -4.61 -15.49
N ASP A 64 -8.28 -5.54 -15.98
CA ASP A 64 -8.36 -6.95 -15.55
C ASP A 64 -7.74 -7.12 -14.15
N PRO A 65 -8.53 -7.49 -13.11
CA PRO A 65 -8.03 -7.67 -11.75
C PRO A 65 -6.95 -8.77 -11.63
N ARG A 66 -6.84 -9.69 -12.59
CA ARG A 66 -5.83 -10.76 -12.58
C ARG A 66 -4.40 -10.23 -12.77
N HIS A 67 -4.26 -9.01 -13.30
CA HIS A 67 -2.96 -8.35 -13.44
C HIS A 67 -2.48 -7.65 -12.16
N PHE A 68 -3.27 -7.66 -11.09
CA PHE A 68 -2.96 -6.95 -9.85
C PHE A 68 -2.81 -7.91 -8.68
N SER A 69 -1.80 -7.65 -7.85
CA SER A 69 -1.52 -8.40 -6.62
C SER A 69 -1.08 -7.44 -5.51
N SER A 70 -1.01 -7.93 -4.28
CA SER A 70 -0.42 -7.20 -3.16
C SER A 70 1.09 -7.03 -3.26
N HIS A 71 1.75 -7.81 -4.12
CA HIS A 71 3.17 -7.66 -4.38
C HIS A 71 3.36 -6.59 -5.43
N SER A 72 4.35 -5.72 -5.21
CA SER A 72 4.89 -4.90 -6.28
C SER A 72 5.21 -5.83 -7.45
N LEU A 73 4.61 -5.56 -8.62
CA LEU A 73 5.25 -6.01 -9.85
C LEU A 73 6.57 -5.26 -9.85
N CYS A 74 7.68 -5.92 -9.52
CA CYS A 74 9.00 -5.39 -9.83
C CYS A 74 8.96 -5.11 -11.32
N ALA A 75 8.71 -3.86 -11.69
CA ALA A 75 8.52 -3.34 -13.03
C ALA A 75 9.47 -2.15 -13.20
N GLY A 76 10.16 -2.07 -14.33
CA GLY A 76 11.20 -1.06 -14.56
C GLY A 76 12.50 -1.38 -13.82
N GLY A 77 13.01 -0.41 -13.04
CA GLY A 77 14.31 -0.52 -12.36
C GLY A 77 14.40 -1.68 -11.38
N ALA A 78 13.33 -1.95 -10.62
CA ALA A 78 13.27 -3.10 -9.70
C ALA A 78 13.34 -4.45 -10.43
N THR A 79 12.68 -4.60 -11.58
CA THR A 79 12.86 -5.82 -12.42
C THR A 79 14.27 -5.93 -12.93
N HIS A 80 14.86 -4.81 -13.34
CA HIS A 80 16.21 -4.77 -13.87
C HIS A 80 17.22 -5.17 -12.80
N MET A 81 17.08 -4.62 -11.58
CA MET A 81 17.91 -4.98 -10.41
C MET A 81 17.76 -6.46 -10.05
N TYR A 82 16.52 -6.97 -10.02
CA TYR A 82 16.27 -8.40 -9.79
C TYR A 82 16.92 -9.27 -10.86
N ARG A 83 16.76 -8.90 -12.15
CA ARG A 83 17.38 -9.60 -13.28
C ARG A 83 18.91 -9.50 -13.28
N SER A 84 19.49 -8.44 -12.71
CA SER A 84 20.94 -8.31 -12.53
C SER A 84 21.48 -9.04 -11.30
N GLY A 85 20.65 -9.83 -10.61
CA GLY A 85 21.07 -10.63 -9.45
C GLY A 85 21.09 -9.85 -8.14
N THR A 86 20.50 -8.67 -8.09
CA THR A 86 20.29 -7.95 -6.83
C THR A 86 19.23 -8.68 -6.02
N ASP A 87 19.53 -8.96 -4.77
CA ASP A 87 18.68 -9.75 -3.89
C ASP A 87 17.32 -9.07 -3.64
N ALA A 88 16.27 -9.87 -3.46
CA ALA A 88 14.92 -9.37 -3.23
C ALA A 88 14.76 -8.62 -1.90
N LEU A 89 15.66 -8.81 -0.92
CA LEU A 89 15.70 -8.01 0.30
C LEU A 89 16.40 -6.64 0.10
N THR A 90 17.03 -6.44 -1.05
CA THR A 90 17.73 -5.21 -1.43
C THR A 90 16.92 -4.35 -2.41
N ILE A 91 15.86 -4.91 -3.02
CA ILE A 91 14.98 -4.25 -4.01
C ILE A 91 13.74 -3.65 -3.35
#